data_AF-A0A350DCU8-F1
#
_entry.id   AF-A0A350DCU8-F1
#
_cell.length_a   1.000
_cell.length_b   1.000
_cell.length_c   1.000
_cell.angle_alpha   90.00
_cell.angle_beta   90.00
_cell.angle_gamma   90.00
#
_symmetry.space_group_name_H-M   'P 1'
#
loop_
_entity.id
_entity.type
_entity.pdbx_description
1 polymer ?
#
loop_
_entity_poly.entity_id
_entity_poly.type
_entity_poly.pdbx_seq_one_letter_code
_entity_poly.pdbx_strand_id
1 'polypeptide(L)' 'KYFLDTTSSLWMNGALIDKPASAFTSTSSLHGGQESTLLTMLVPLLHHGMVYAG' A
#
# COMPACT_ATOMS: atom_id res chain seq x y z
N LYS A 1 2.84 6.36 -4.35
CA LYS A 1 2.03 6.33 -5.59
C LYS A 1 2.86 5.91 -6.79
N TYR A 2 3.76 6.76 -7.32
CA TYR A 2 4.58 6.43 -8.51
C TYR A 2 5.16 5.01 -8.55
N PHE A 3 5.79 4.54 -7.46
CA PHE A 3 6.31 3.17 -7.38
C PHE A 3 5.24 2.09 -7.67
N LEU A 4 4.06 2.20 -7.04
CA LEU A 4 2.95 1.25 -7.26
C LEU A 4 2.37 1.37 -8.68
N ASP A 5 2.48 2.53 -9.31
CA ASP A 5 2.05 2.69 -10.70
C ASP A 5 2.95 1.89 -11.65
N THR A 6 4.23 1.73 -11.30
CA THR A 6 5.18 0.89 -12.03
C THR A 6 4.98 -0.62 -11.84
N THR A 7 4.17 -1.05 -10.87
CA THR A 7 3.91 -2.49 -10.61
C THR A 7 2.71 -3.05 -11.38
N SER A 8 2.18 -2.31 -12.34
CA SER A 8 1.00 -2.68 -13.12
C SER A 8 1.17 -4.00 -13.91
N SER A 9 2.37 -4.33 -14.39
CA SER A 9 2.66 -5.64 -15.00
C SER A 9 2.64 -6.79 -13.99
N LEU A 10 3.19 -6.59 -12.79
CA LEU A 10 3.16 -7.57 -11.70
C LEU A 10 1.74 -7.84 -11.22
N TRP A 11 0.93 -6.78 -11.15
CA TRP A 11 -0.49 -6.86 -10.83
C TRP A 11 -1.27 -7.68 -11.85
N MET A 12 -1.15 -7.37 -13.14
CA MET A 12 -1.85 -8.09 -14.21
C MET A 12 -1.45 -9.57 -14.27
N ASN A 13 -0.20 -9.88 -13.91
CA ASN A 13 0.29 -11.26 -13.84
C ASN A 13 -0.08 -11.99 -12.54
N GLY A 14 -0.77 -11.34 -11.60
CA GLY A 14 -1.12 -11.92 -10.29
C GLY A 14 0.07 -12.20 -9.38
N ALA A 15 1.25 -11.66 -9.67
CA ALA A 15 2.50 -11.99 -8.97
C ALA A 15 2.53 -11.52 -7.50
N LEU A 16 1.60 -10.62 -7.13
CA LEU A 16 1.49 -9.99 -5.82
C LEU A 16 0.36 -10.56 -4.96
N ILE A 17 -0.43 -11.50 -5.50
CA ILE A 17 -1.51 -12.17 -4.75
C ILE A 17 -0.91 -12.94 -3.57
N ASP A 18 -1.59 -12.89 -2.43
CA ASP A 18 -1.24 -13.54 -1.16
C ASP A 18 0.12 -13.11 -0.56
N LYS A 19 0.76 -12.08 -1.11
CA LYS A 19 1.99 -11.53 -0.52
C LYS A 19 1.65 -10.66 0.69
N PRO A 20 2.34 -10.81 1.84
CA PRO A 20 2.11 -9.95 2.99
C PRO A 20 2.55 -8.52 2.68
N ALA A 21 1.76 -7.55 3.12
CA ALA A 21 2.04 -6.12 2.96
C ALA A 21 1.73 -5.35 4.25
N SER A 22 2.61 -4.40 4.59
CA SER A 22 2.41 -3.46 5.68
C SER A 22 2.85 -2.07 5.23
N ALA A 23 2.36 -1.03 5.91
CA ALA A 23 2.66 0.36 5.60
C ALA A 23 3.06 1.11 6.86
N PHE A 24 3.99 2.03 6.73
CA PHE A 24 4.41 2.95 7.78
C PHE A 24 4.49 4.37 7.20
N THR A 25 4.37 5.37 8.06
CA THR A 25 4.38 6.79 7.68
C THR A 25 4.97 7.63 8.80
N SER A 26 5.45 8.81 8.45
CA SER A 26 5.95 9.80 9.40
C SER A 26 5.57 11.22 8.95
N THR A 27 5.25 12.09 9.91
CA THR A 27 4.89 13.49 9.71
C THR A 27 5.50 14.33 10.82
N SER A 28 5.77 15.61 10.55
CA SER A 28 6.37 16.53 11.51
C SER A 28 5.42 17.01 12.61
N SER A 29 4.11 16.80 12.45
CA SER A 29 3.08 17.26 13.38
C SER A 29 2.18 16.12 13.85
N LEU A 30 1.70 16.24 15.09
CA LEU A 30 0.57 15.47 15.60
C LEU A 30 -0.67 15.78 14.73
N HIS A 31 -1.38 14.74 14.30
CA HIS A 31 -2.49 14.82 13.34
C HIS A 31 -2.09 15.31 11.93
N GLY A 32 -0.81 15.17 11.54
CA GLY A 32 -0.32 15.53 10.21
C GLY A 32 -0.79 14.63 9.06
N GLY A 33 -1.83 13.81 9.25
CA GLY A 33 -2.35 12.90 8.23
C GLY A 33 -1.76 11.49 8.26
N GLN A 34 -1.15 11.07 9.38
CA GLN A 34 -0.59 9.73 9.55
C GLN A 34 -1.62 8.62 9.24
N GLU A 35 -2.80 8.70 9.86
CA GLU A 35 -3.88 7.74 9.66
C GLU A 35 -4.39 7.74 8.22
N SER A 36 -4.63 8.92 7.64
CA SER A 36 -5.08 9.06 6.25
C SER A 36 -4.04 8.50 5.26
N THR A 37 -2.75 8.70 5.54
CA THR A 37 -1.67 8.17 4.70
C THR A 37 -1.64 6.65 4.74
N LEU A 38 -1.79 6.04 5.93
CA LEU A 38 -1.88 4.57 6.05
C LEU A 38 -3.11 4.02 5.34
N LEU A 39 -4.29 4.61 5.57
CA LEU A 39 -5.55 4.18 4.94
C LEU A 39 -5.47 4.26 3.41
N THR A 40 -4.96 5.37 2.87
CA THR A 40 -4.84 5.54 1.42
C THR A 40 -3.76 4.68 0.79
N MET A 41 -2.74 4.26 1.56
CA MET A 41 -1.75 3.28 1.11
C MET A 41 -2.27 1.84 1.13
N LEU A 42 -3.20 1.48 2.02
CA LEU A 42 -3.80 0.15 2.03
C LEU A 42 -4.59 -0.16 0.75
N VAL A 43 -5.35 0.82 0.24
CA VAL A 43 -6.23 0.63 -0.93
C VAL A 43 -5.51 0.01 -2.15
N PRO A 44 -4.39 0.57 -2.65
CA PRO A 44 -3.70 -0.04 -3.77
C PRO A 44 -3.07 -1.39 -3.44
N LEU A 45 -2.60 -1.64 -2.21
CA LEU A 45 -2.04 -2.95 -1.81
C LEU A 45 -3.11 -4.05 -1.85
N LEU A 46 -4.30 -3.76 -1.32
CA LEU A 46 -5.44 -4.66 -1.38
C LEU A 46 -5.90 -4.90 -2.82
N HIS A 47 -5.90 -3.87 -3.66
CA HIS A 47 -6.22 -4.01 -5.09
C HIS A 47 -5.23 -4.92 -5.83
N HIS A 48 -3.98 -5.01 -5.36
CA HIS A 48 -2.98 -5.94 -5.87
C HIS A 48 -3.16 -7.39 -5.37
N GLY A 49 -4.16 -7.66 -4.52
CA GLY A 49 -4.40 -8.98 -3.94
C GLY A 49 -3.46 -9.34 -2.78
N MET A 50 -2.76 -8.36 -2.22
CA MET A 50 -1.85 -8.56 -1.10
C MET A 50 -2.60 -8.74 0.22
N VAL A 51 -2.01 -9.47 1.16
CA VAL A 51 -2.57 -9.71 2.50
C VAL A 51 -2.02 -8.66 3.46
N TYR A 52 -2.89 -7.90 4.11
CA TYR A 52 -2.45 -6.91 5.07
C TYR A 52 -1.90 -7.55 6.35
N ALA A 53 -0.68 -7.17 6.73
CA ALA A 53 -0.02 -7.54 7.96
C ALA A 53 0.13 -6.28 8.84
N GLY A 54 -0.69 -6.23 9.89
CA GLY A 54 -0.70 -5.15 10.89
C GLY A 54 0.41 -5.23 11.90
#